data_AF-A0A4Y9KTC4-F1
#
_entry.id   AF-A0A4Y9KTC4-F1
#
_cell.length_a   1.000
_cell.length_b   1.000
_cell.length_c   1.000
_cell.angle_alpha   90.00
_cell.angle_beta   90.00
_cell.angle_gamma   90.00
#
_symmetry.space_group_name_H-M   'P 1'
#
loop_
_entity.id
_entity.type
_entity.pdbx_description
1 polymer ?
#
loop_
_entity_poly.entity_id
_entity_poly.type
_entity_poly.pdbx_seq_one_letter_code
_entity_poly.pdbx_strand_id
1 'polypeptide(L)' 'MPAPLKRDLPAAPVQIFAPVFDPSAKPNDDARERLARTRDALKEANGRLEAGRAWYDGVRQSYGSEQ' A
#
# COMPACT_ATOMS: atom_id res chain seq x y z
N MET A 1 11.47 0.66 32.65
CA MET A 1 11.30 0.64 31.18
C MET A 1 11.56 2.05 30.68
N PRO A 2 12.59 2.32 29.84
CA PRO A 2 12.71 3.65 29.24
C PRO A 2 11.46 3.96 28.42
N ALA A 3 10.96 5.19 28.50
CA ALA A 3 9.80 5.63 27.75
C ALA A 3 10.06 5.49 26.24
N PRO A 4 9.04 5.11 25.43
CA PRO A 4 9.22 5.03 23.98
C PRO A 4 9.64 6.41 23.45
N LEU A 5 10.73 6.44 22.68
CA LEU A 5 11.16 7.62 21.93
C LEU A 5 9.96 8.09 21.09
N LYS A 6 9.43 9.27 21.42
CA LYS A 6 8.45 9.95 20.56
C LYS A 6 9.16 10.31 19.26
N ARG A 7 8.96 9.49 18.25
CA ARG A 7 9.41 9.74 16.88
C ARG A 7 8.22 10.31 16.12
N ASP A 8 8.30 11.59 15.76
CA ASP A 8 7.34 12.19 14.83
C ASP A 8 7.59 11.61 13.44
N LEU A 9 6.84 10.56 13.12
CA LEU A 9 6.85 9.95 11.80
C LEU A 9 6.23 10.96 10.81
N PRO A 10 6.82 11.12 9.61
CA PRO A 10 6.18 11.91 8.58
C PRO A 10 4.80 11.32 8.26
N ALA A 11 3.85 12.16 7.85
CA ALA A 11 2.53 11.67 7.47
C ALA A 11 2.66 10.73 6.26
N ALA A 12 2.08 9.54 6.36
CA ALA A 12 2.05 8.63 5.24
C ALA A 12 0.87 8.97 4.30
N PRO A 13 1.02 8.84 2.97
CA PRO A 13 -0.10 9.02 2.05
C PRO A 13 -1.20 8.00 2.37
N VAL A 14 -2.44 8.45 2.58
CA VAL A 14 -3.54 7.56 2.96
C VAL A 14 -3.83 6.52 1.88
N GLN A 15 -3.60 6.89 0.61
CA GLN A 15 -3.91 6.11 -0.57
C GLN A 15 -3.04 4.85 -0.71
N ILE A 16 -1.80 4.86 -0.22
CA ILE A 16 -0.90 3.69 -0.31
C ILE A 16 -1.29 2.56 0.65
N PHE A 17 -2.04 2.88 1.71
CA PHE A 17 -2.52 1.90 2.70
C PHE A 17 -4.03 1.65 2.62
N ALA A 18 -4.73 2.36 1.75
CA ALA A 18 -6.13 2.10 1.51
C ALA A 18 -6.33 0.71 0.88
N PRO A 19 -7.41 0.00 1.20
CA PRO A 19 -7.78 -1.23 0.49
C PRO A 19 -7.95 -0.98 -1.01
N VAL A 20 -7.56 -1.95 -1.83
CA VAL A 20 -7.91 -1.97 -3.25
C VAL A 20 -9.19 -2.77 -3.40
N PHE A 21 -10.15 -2.21 -4.13
CA PHE A 21 -11.41 -2.87 -4.38
C PHE A 21 -11.21 -3.99 -5.41
N ASP A 22 -11.52 -5.23 -5.02
CA ASP A 22 -11.60 -6.37 -5.92
C ASP A 22 -13.07 -6.76 -6.14
N PRO A 23 -13.60 -6.64 -7.37
CA PRO A 23 -14.99 -6.94 -7.64
C PRO A 23 -15.22 -8.46 -7.64
N SER A 24 -15.80 -9.01 -6.55
CA SER A 24 -16.19 -10.42 -6.47
C SER A 24 -16.94 -10.89 -7.72
N ALA A 25 -16.53 -12.04 -8.25
CA ALA A 25 -17.19 -12.69 -9.37
C ALA A 25 -18.51 -13.33 -8.92
N LYS A 26 -19.55 -13.20 -9.74
CA LYS A 26 -20.87 -13.80 -9.56
C LYS A 26 -21.20 -14.74 -10.72
N PRO A 27 -22.11 -15.70 -10.53
CA PRO A 27 -22.66 -16.47 -11.63
C PRO A 27 -23.23 -15.54 -12.72
N ASN A 28 -22.97 -15.85 -13.99
CA ASN A 28 -23.34 -15.08 -15.19
C ASN A 28 -22.55 -13.79 -15.46
N ASP A 29 -21.48 -13.51 -14.74
CA ASP A 29 -20.55 -12.44 -15.13
C ASP A 29 -19.75 -12.81 -16.40
N ASP A 30 -19.42 -11.80 -17.22
CA ASP A 30 -18.46 -11.98 -18.31
C ASP A 30 -17.06 -12.26 -17.73
N ALA A 31 -16.56 -13.47 -17.96
CA ALA A 31 -15.29 -13.93 -17.44
C ALA A 31 -14.10 -13.07 -17.91
N ARG A 32 -14.13 -12.56 -19.15
CA ARG A 32 -13.04 -11.73 -19.70
C ARG A 32 -13.03 -10.36 -19.06
N GLU A 33 -14.21 -9.77 -18.89
CA GLU A 33 -14.35 -8.48 -18.23
C GLU A 33 -13.91 -8.57 -16.76
N ARG A 34 -14.30 -9.63 -16.06
CA ARG A 34 -13.90 -9.86 -14.67
C ARG A 34 -12.41 -10.08 -14.52
N LEU A 35 -11.81 -10.88 -15.40
CA LEU A 35 -10.36 -11.08 -15.40
C LEU A 35 -9.61 -9.76 -15.62
N ALA A 36 -10.08 -8.91 -16.54
CA ALA A 36 -9.48 -7.60 -16.77
C ALA A 36 -9.57 -6.71 -15.52
N ARG A 37 -10.74 -6.63 -14.89
CA ARG A 37 -10.94 -5.83 -13.66
C ARG A 37 -10.08 -6.32 -12.50
N THR A 38 -10.03 -7.62 -12.25
CA THR A 38 -9.18 -8.20 -11.19
C THR A 38 -7.70 -7.99 -11.49
N ARG A 39 -7.26 -8.13 -12.75
CA ARG A 39 -5.88 -7.83 -13.15
C ARG A 39 -5.51 -6.37 -12.87
N ASP A 40 -6.40 -5.43 -13.18
CA ASP A 40 -6.16 -4.01 -12.96
C ASP A 40 -6.14 -3.67 -11.45
N ALA A 41 -7.01 -4.28 -10.65
CA ALA A 41 -6.99 -4.20 -9.18
C ALA A 41 -5.68 -4.75 -8.59
N LEU A 42 -5.20 -5.90 -9.08
CA LEU A 42 -3.91 -6.46 -8.65
C LEU A 42 -2.73 -5.56 -9.02
N LYS A 43 -2.75 -4.95 -10.20
CA LYS A 43 -1.73 -3.98 -10.61
C LYS A 43 -1.70 -2.77 -9.68
N GLU A 44 -2.86 -2.25 -9.31
CA GLU A 44 -2.98 -1.17 -8.35
C GLU A 44 -2.47 -1.57 -6.96
N ALA A 45 -2.85 -2.76 -6.48
CA ALA A 45 -2.42 -3.27 -5.18
C ALA A 45 -0.88 -3.40 -5.11
N ASN A 46 -0.27 -3.95 -6.14
CA ASN A 46 1.19 -4.05 -6.23
C ASN A 46 1.86 -2.67 -6.25
N GLY A 47 1.33 -1.72 -7.02
CA GLY A 47 1.85 -0.35 -7.03
C GLY A 47 1.77 0.34 -5.66
N ARG A 48 0.67 0.12 -4.91
CA ARG A 48 0.52 0.63 -3.54
C ARG A 48 1.51 -0.02 -2.57
N LEU A 49 1.78 -1.32 -2.70
CA LEU A 49 2.79 -2.03 -1.89
C LEU A 49 4.20 -1.49 -2.15
N GLU A 50 4.57 -1.28 -3.41
CA GLU A 50 5.86 -0.69 -3.78
C GLU A 50 6.02 0.73 -3.23
N ALA A 51 4.98 1.56 -3.38
CA ALA A 51 4.97 2.92 -2.84
C ALA A 51 5.06 2.94 -1.30
N GLY A 52 4.35 2.03 -0.63
CA GLY A 52 4.44 1.87 0.82
C GLY A 52 5.82 1.44 1.29
N ARG A 53 6.45 0.50 0.57
CA ARG A 53 7.84 0.11 0.84
C ARG A 53 8.79 1.29 0.68
N ALA A 54 8.69 2.04 -0.42
CA ALA A 54 9.51 3.22 -0.66
C ALA A 54 9.34 4.29 0.43
N TRP A 55 8.11 4.50 0.90
CA TRP A 55 7.83 5.40 2.01
C TRP A 55 8.52 4.93 3.30
N TYR A 56 8.37 3.66 3.68
CA TYR A 56 9.04 3.10 4.87
C TYR A 56 10.56 3.15 4.76
N ASP A 57 11.11 2.89 3.58
CA ASP A 57 12.55 2.97 3.33
C ASP A 57 13.04 4.42 3.46
N GLY A 58 12.28 5.41 2.98
CA GLY A 58 12.57 6.83 3.18
C GLY A 58 12.57 7.23 4.66
N VAL A 59 11.55 6.82 5.41
CA VAL A 59 11.48 7.04 6.87
C VAL A 59 12.68 6.43 7.58
N ARG A 60 13.04 5.18 7.25
CA ARG A 60 14.19 4.49 7.83
C ARG A 60 15.49 5.24 7.54
N GLN A 61 15.67 5.72 6.31
CA GLN A 61 16.86 6.47 5.92
C GLN A 61 16.98 7.77 6.70
N SER A 62 15.90 8.55 6.84
CA SER A 62 15.91 9.81 7.60
C SER A 62 16.41 9.63 9.03
N TYR A 63 15.91 8.60 9.75
CA TYR A 63 16.39 8.31 11.12
C TYR A 63 17.76 7.64 11.18
N GLY A 64 18.20 6.98 10.10
CA GLY A 64 19.54 6.39 10.00
C GLY A 64 20.62 7.45 9.77
N SER A 65 20.28 8.56 9.14
CA SER A 65 21.16 9.72 8.92
C SER A 65 21.21 10.73 10.06
N GLU A 66 20.30 10.63 11.05
CA GLU A 66 20.29 11.46 12.27
C GLU A 66 21.11 10.87 13.44
N GLN A 67 21.91 9.82 13.19
CA GLN A 67 22.92 9.27 14.11
C GLN A 67 24.32 9.54 13.57
#